data_AF-A0A969Q2E2-F1
#
_entry.id   AF-A0A969Q2E2-F1
#
_cell.length_a   1.000
_cell.length_b   1.000
_cell.length_c   1.000
_cell.angle_alpha   90.00
_cell.angle_beta   90.00
_cell.angle_gamma   90.00
#
_symmetry.space_group_name_H-M   'P 1'
#
loop_
_entity.id
_entity.type
_entity.pdbx_description
1 polymer ?
#
loop_
_entity_poly.entity_id
_entity_poly.type
_entity_poly.pdbx_seq_one_letter_code
_entity_poly.pdbx_strand_id
1 'polypeptide(L)' 'MPLEIAFYDNGRGVSEELQDCLFEPFVTTKQSSGGLGLPLVQKIVSAHGGRG' A
#
# COMPACT_ATOMS: atom_id res chain seq x y z
N MET A 1 24.16 5.01 1.90
CA MET A 1 22.85 5.61 1.59
C MET A 1 21.85 4.48 1.42
N PRO A 2 20.62 4.58 1.95
CA PRO A 2 19.60 3.55 1.74
C PRO A 2 19.14 3.54 0.26
N LEU A 3 18.76 2.37 -0.23
CA LEU A 3 18.09 2.24 -1.53
C LEU A 3 16.61 2.60 -1.37
N GLU A 4 16.11 3.50 -2.21
CA GLU A 4 14.71 3.91 -2.25
C GLU A 4 14.09 3.55 -3.60
N ILE A 5 12.86 3.05 -3.58
CA ILE A 5 12.09 2.69 -4.76
C ILE A 5 10.75 3.43 -4.68
N ALA A 6 10.49 4.30 -5.66
CA ALA A 6 9.25 5.07 -5.74
C ALA A 6 8.41 4.60 -6.94
N PHE A 7 7.09 4.56 -6.75
CA PHE A 7 6.12 4.22 -7.77
C PHE A 7 5.21 5.42 -8.02
N TYR A 8 4.92 5.70 -9.29
CA TYR A 8 4.06 6.81 -9.70
C TYR A 8 3.02 6.30 -10.68
N ASP A 9 1.79 6.76 -10.53
CA ASP A 9 0.70 6.56 -11.47
C ASP A 9 -0.03 7.89 -11.74
N ASN A 10 -0.82 7.93 -12.80
CA ASN A 10 -1.62 9.08 -13.22
C ASN A 10 -3.13 8.83 -13.04
N GLY A 11 -3.50 7.94 -12.12
CA GLY A 11 -4.87 7.64 -11.79
C GLY A 11 -5.52 8.71 -10.92
N ARG A 12 -6.72 8.42 -10.44
CA ARG A 12 -7.51 9.32 -9.56
C ARG A 12 -6.89 9.56 -8.17
N GLY A 13 -5.78 8.90 -7.85
CA GLY A 13 -5.17 8.93 -6.53
C GLY A 13 -5.97 8.19 -5.44
N VAL A 14 -5.49 8.31 -4.21
CA VAL A 14 -6.12 7.78 -2.99
C VAL A 14 -6.86 8.94 -2.31
N SER A 15 -8.12 8.72 -1.93
CA SER A 15 -8.90 9.71 -1.17
C SER A 15 -8.27 9.97 0.20
N GLU A 16 -8.34 11.20 0.69
CA GLU A 16 -7.76 11.61 1.98
C GLU A 16 -8.18 10.69 3.13
N GLU A 17 -9.47 10.32 3.18
CA GLU A 17 -10.04 9.43 4.19
C GLU A 17 -9.40 8.03 4.26
N LEU A 18 -8.74 7.58 3.19
CA LEU A 18 -8.12 6.26 3.11
C LEU A 18 -6.60 6.29 3.27
N GLN A 19 -5.97 7.47 3.30
CA GLN A 19 -4.51 7.56 3.32
C GLN A 19 -3.91 6.92 4.57
N ASP A 20 -4.53 7.12 5.73
CA ASP A 20 -4.04 6.62 7.02
C ASP A 20 -4.21 5.11 7.20
N CYS A 21 -5.20 4.51 6.53
CA CYS A 21 -5.58 3.10 6.67
C CYS A 21 -5.32 2.28 5.40
N LEU A 22 -4.60 2.82 4.42
CA LEU A 22 -4.37 2.21 3.11
C LEU A 22 -3.69 0.82 3.19
N PHE A 23 -2.88 0.60 4.22
CA PHE A 23 -2.15 -0.64 4.47
C PHE A 23 -2.85 -1.57 5.46
N GLU A 24 -4.04 -1.22 5.95
CA GLU A 24 -4.83 -2.09 6.81
C GLU A 24 -5.52 -3.21 6.01
N PRO A 25 -5.67 -4.41 6.57
CA PRO A 25 -6.38 -5.51 5.92
C PRO A 25 -7.82 -5.12 5.54
N PHE A 26 -8.25 -5.58 4.37
CA PHE A 26 -9.61 -5.41 3.83
C PHE A 26 -9.99 -3.97 3.42
N VAL A 27 -9.09 -2.99 3.57
CA VAL A 27 -9.31 -1.64 3.03
C VAL A 27 -9.21 -1.69 1.50
N THR A 28 -10.30 -1.31 0.82
CA THR A 28 -10.40 -1.34 -0.65
C THR A 28 -11.57 -0.49 -1.15
N THR A 29 -11.39 0.20 -2.26
CA THR A 29 -12.50 0.85 -3.01
C THR A 29 -13.02 -0.02 -4.16
N LYS A 30 -12.44 -1.20 -4.37
CA LYS A 30 -12.76 -2.12 -5.48
C LYS A 30 -13.63 -3.25 -4.96
N GLN A 31 -14.77 -3.46 -5.60
CA GLN A 31 -15.79 -4.43 -5.18
C GLN A 31 -15.32 -5.89 -5.21
N SER A 32 -14.38 -6.24 -6.11
CA SER A 32 -13.93 -7.63 -6.33
C SER A 32 -12.56 -7.97 -5.75
N SER A 33 -11.81 -6.99 -5.23
CA SER A 33 -10.50 -7.25 -4.62
C SER A 33 -10.62 -7.17 -3.10
N GLY A 34 -10.36 -8.26 -2.39
CA GLY A 34 -10.51 -8.35 -0.93
C GLY A 34 -9.58 -7.48 -0.07
N GLY A 35 -8.88 -6.50 -0.63
CA GLY A 35 -8.11 -5.52 0.16
C GLY A 35 -6.89 -6.09 0.90
N LEU A 36 -6.24 -7.12 0.36
CA LEU A 36 -5.10 -7.79 1.02
C LEU A 36 -3.73 -7.48 0.38
N GLY A 37 -3.70 -6.75 -0.73
CA GLY A 37 -2.47 -6.50 -1.50
C GLY A 37 -1.45 -5.62 -0.76
N LEU A 38 -1.84 -4.40 -0.37
CA LEU A 38 -0.96 -3.45 0.32
C LEU A 38 -0.50 -3.96 1.70
N PRO A 39 -1.36 -4.56 2.55
CA PRO A 39 -0.92 -5.21 3.78
C PRO A 39 0.15 -6.29 3.53
N LEU A 40 0.03 -7.07 2.45
CA LEU A 40 1.02 -8.08 2.07
C LEU A 40 2.34 -7.44 1.66
N VAL A 41 2.31 -6.38 0.84
CA VAL A 41 3.51 -5.62 0.46
C VAL A 41 4.24 -5.11 1.69
N GLN A 42 3.53 -4.49 2.64
CA GLN A 42 4.14 -3.97 3.88
C GLN A 42 4.82 -5.08 4.69
N LYS A 43 4.20 -6.27 4.80
CA LYS A 43 4.80 -7.45 5.45
C LYS A 43 6.06 -7.93 4.74
N ILE A 44 6.04 -8.03 3.42
CA ILE A 44 7.19 -8.47 2.62
C ILE A 44 8.34 -7.48 2.76
N VAL A 45 8.08 -6.18 2.60
CA VAL A 45 9.10 -5.12 2.73
C VAL A 45 9.72 -5.14 4.13
N SER A 46 8.89 -5.24 5.17
CA SER A 46 9.36 -5.31 6.56
C SER A 46 10.19 -6.57 6.83
N ALA A 47 9.82 -7.71 6.26
CA ALA A 47 10.58 -8.96 6.39
C ALA A 47 11.99 -8.88 5.77
N HIS A 48 12.21 -7.97 4.83
CA HIS A 48 13.52 -7.69 4.23
C HIS A 48 14.25 -6.52 4.92
N GLY A 49 13.75 -6.02 6.05
CA GLY A 49 14.33 -4.88 6.78
C GLY A 49 14.06 -3.52 6.15
N GLY A 50 13.20 -3.45 5.14
CA GLY A 50 12.75 -2.21 4.52
C GLY A 50 11.60 -1.55 5.29
N ARG A 51 11.23 -0.34 4.86
CA ARG A 51 10.02 0.37 5.30
C ARG A 51 9.29 0.91 4.08
N GLY A 52 7.96 0.98 4.17
CA GLY A 52 7.06 1.51 3.15
C GLY A 52 6.05 2.45 3.77
#